data_AF-A0A962ZI47-F1
#
_entry.id   AF-A0A962ZI47-F1
#
_cell.length_a   1.000
_cell.length_b   1.000
_cell.length_c   1.000
_cell.angle_alpha   90.00
_cell.angle_beta   90.00
_cell.angle_gamma   90.00
#
_symmetry.space_group_name_H-M   'P 1'
#
loop_
_entity.id
_entity.type
_entity.pdbx_description
1 polymer ?
#
loop_
_entity_poly.entity_id
_entity_poly.type
_entity_poly.pdbx_seq_one_letter_code
_entity_poly.pdbx_strand_id
1 'polypeptide(L)'
;IAEMIEMIGTLVAAGHAYEADGHVLFDVATYADYGQLSKRDLREMIAGARVEVAPYKRAAQDFVLWKPSTPDLPGWDSPWGRGRPGWHIECSAMSKKHLGRTIDIHGGGQDLVFPHHENELAQSVCAHEGAPFARYWLHNGFLSIDSTKMSKSLGNVLLVHDMIETIPGEAIRLALLSAHYRQPLDWSDDTLLAARRMLDRLYGALRGIDVPAELRARAEPSAALVAALEDDLNTPKAFAEMFRLSRALNKTTDAKERVALAAGLYACGDLTGLLGVDPERWFSRGQPGELSAADIEALLQQRETARAARDFAAADSIRDRLGDAGVSIEDGVDGTRWRRLE
;
A
#
# COMPACT_ATOMS: atom_id res chain seq x y z
N ILE A 1 10.41 25.57 5.64
CA ILE A 1 9.71 26.89 5.61
C ILE A 1 10.51 27.87 4.78
N ALA A 2 11.79 28.09 5.10
CA ALA A 2 12.67 28.98 4.34
C ALA A 2 12.67 28.68 2.83
N GLU A 3 12.72 27.40 2.45
CA GLU A 3 12.73 26.96 1.04
C GLU A 3 11.42 27.25 0.32
N MET A 4 10.30 27.20 1.03
CA MET A 4 9.00 27.59 0.46
C MET A 4 8.98 29.09 0.23
N ILE A 5 9.40 29.89 1.22
CA ILE A 5 9.48 31.35 1.08
C ILE A 5 10.41 31.75 -0.08
N GLU A 6 11.58 31.09 -0.21
CA GLU A 6 12.51 31.30 -1.32
C GLU A 6 11.88 31.02 -2.68
N MET A 7 11.23 29.86 -2.83
CA MET A 7 10.57 29.47 -4.08
C MET A 7 9.43 30.43 -4.43
N ILE A 8 8.62 30.83 -3.45
CA ILE A 8 7.57 31.83 -3.65
C ILE A 8 8.17 33.17 -4.09
N GLY A 9 9.28 33.60 -3.47
CA GLY A 9 10.00 34.80 -3.88
C GLY A 9 10.48 34.73 -5.32
N THR A 10 10.98 33.56 -5.76
CA THR A 10 11.37 33.32 -7.15
C THR A 10 10.18 33.42 -8.10
N LEU A 11 9.04 32.81 -7.75
CA LEU A 11 7.82 32.87 -8.56
C LEU A 11 7.28 34.30 -8.69
N VAL A 12 7.32 35.08 -7.60
CA VAL A 12 6.92 36.50 -7.62
C VAL A 12 7.87 37.31 -8.50
N ALA A 13 9.18 37.13 -8.34
CA ALA A 13 10.19 37.84 -9.15
C ALA A 13 10.10 37.50 -10.65
N ALA A 14 9.74 36.26 -10.98
CA ALA A 14 9.53 35.80 -12.36
C ALA A 14 8.16 36.20 -12.94
N GLY A 15 7.28 36.84 -12.17
CA GLY A 15 5.96 37.25 -12.62
C GLY A 15 4.91 36.14 -12.69
N HIS A 16 5.18 34.98 -12.07
CA HIS A 16 4.25 33.84 -11.99
C HIS A 16 3.40 33.84 -10.71
N ALA A 17 3.64 34.78 -9.81
CA ALA A 17 2.88 34.93 -8.58
C ALA A 17 2.66 36.41 -8.23
N TYR A 18 1.62 36.68 -7.46
CA TYR A 18 1.28 38.03 -6.99
C TYR A 18 0.83 38.02 -5.54
N GLU A 19 1.06 39.13 -4.84
CA GLU A 19 0.52 39.39 -3.52
C GLU A 19 -0.87 40.02 -3.61
N ALA A 20 -1.80 39.59 -2.75
CA ALA A 20 -3.12 40.21 -2.58
C ALA A 20 -3.62 39.95 -1.16
N ASP A 21 -4.00 41.00 -0.42
CA ASP A 21 -4.53 40.92 0.94
C ASP A 21 -3.69 40.02 1.89
N GLY A 22 -2.36 40.16 1.84
CA GLY A 22 -1.40 39.36 2.61
C GLY A 22 -1.25 37.89 2.16
N HIS A 23 -1.99 37.46 1.15
CA HIS A 23 -1.78 36.18 0.48
C HIS A 23 -0.74 36.34 -0.63
N VAL A 24 -0.08 35.25 -0.96
CA VAL A 24 0.62 35.12 -2.25
C VAL A 24 -0.04 34.02 -3.04
N LEU A 25 -0.38 34.32 -4.30
CA LEU A 25 -1.09 33.43 -5.20
C LEU A 25 -0.25 33.16 -6.44
N PHE A 26 -0.36 31.94 -6.96
CA PHE A 26 0.15 31.61 -8.29
C PHE A 26 -0.85 32.12 -9.34
N ASP A 27 -0.34 32.87 -10.32
CA ASP A 27 -1.12 33.37 -11.45
C ASP A 27 -1.15 32.32 -12.56
N VAL A 28 -2.21 31.52 -12.60
CA VAL A 28 -2.28 30.37 -13.53
C VAL A 28 -2.23 30.83 -14.99
N ALA A 29 -2.72 32.03 -15.30
CA ALA A 29 -2.71 32.56 -16.67
C ALA A 29 -1.29 32.78 -17.23
N THR A 30 -0.28 32.86 -16.35
CA THR A 30 1.13 33.06 -16.74
C THR A 30 1.84 31.77 -17.13
N TYR A 31 1.22 30.61 -16.94
CA TYR A 31 1.75 29.31 -17.33
C TYR A 31 0.86 28.67 -18.38
N ALA A 32 1.27 28.78 -19.65
CA ALA A 32 0.47 28.35 -20.80
C ALA A 32 0.17 26.83 -20.82
N ASP A 33 1.05 26.01 -20.25
CA ASP A 33 0.91 24.55 -20.24
C ASP A 33 0.14 24.03 -19.00
N TYR A 34 -0.46 24.91 -18.19
CA TYR A 34 -1.23 24.50 -17.02
C TYR A 34 -2.41 23.59 -17.42
N GLY A 35 -2.49 22.41 -16.81
CA GLY A 35 -3.49 21.39 -17.16
C GLY A 35 -2.93 20.24 -17.98
N GLN A 36 -1.65 20.30 -18.39
CA GLN A 36 -1.03 19.26 -19.22
C GLN A 36 -0.98 17.88 -18.54
N LEU A 37 -0.81 17.81 -17.22
CA LEU A 37 -0.72 16.53 -16.51
C LEU A 37 -2.10 15.86 -16.39
N SER A 38 -3.09 16.65 -15.98
CA SER A 38 -4.48 16.22 -15.80
C SER A 38 -5.27 16.13 -17.11
N LYS A 39 -4.72 16.66 -18.21
CA LYS A 39 -5.37 16.82 -19.52
C LYS A 39 -6.69 17.59 -19.43
N ARG A 40 -6.76 18.57 -18.53
CA ARG A 40 -7.94 19.42 -18.33
C ARG A 40 -7.76 20.75 -19.04
N ASP A 41 -8.80 21.21 -19.74
CA ASP A 41 -8.84 22.54 -20.31
C ASP A 41 -9.24 23.57 -19.24
N LEU A 42 -8.46 24.64 -19.11
CA LEU A 42 -8.71 25.76 -18.21
C LEU A 42 -10.11 26.36 -18.38
N ARG A 43 -10.64 26.43 -19.60
CA ARG A 43 -11.97 26.98 -19.90
C ARG A 43 -13.09 26.09 -19.34
N GLU A 44 -12.92 24.77 -19.43
CA GLU A 44 -13.87 23.81 -18.87
C GLU A 44 -13.87 23.87 -17.34
N MET A 45 -12.70 24.11 -16.73
CA MET A 45 -12.56 24.29 -15.29
C MET A 45 -13.29 25.53 -14.78
N ILE A 46 -13.24 26.65 -15.52
CA ILE A 46 -13.96 27.89 -15.20
C ILE A 46 -15.48 27.67 -15.28
N ALA A 47 -15.96 26.96 -16.31
CA ALA A 47 -17.39 26.69 -16.49
C ALA A 47 -17.99 25.79 -15.40
N GLY A 48 -17.17 24.91 -14.80
CA GLY A 48 -17.58 24.02 -13.70
C GLY A 48 -17.50 24.64 -12.29
N ALA A 49 -16.81 25.78 -12.13
CA ALA A 49 -16.64 26.44 -10.85
C ALA A 49 -17.96 27.08 -10.37
N ARG A 50 -18.76 26.34 -9.59
CA ARG A 50 -20.01 26.82 -8.96
C ARG A 50 -19.77 27.73 -7.74
N VAL A 51 -18.53 28.13 -7.46
CA VAL A 51 -18.14 28.83 -6.24
C VAL A 51 -17.67 30.23 -6.60
N GLU A 52 -18.12 31.21 -5.83
CA GLU A 52 -17.71 32.61 -5.95
C GLU A 52 -16.19 32.72 -5.79
N VAL A 53 -15.54 33.42 -6.73
CA VAL A 53 -14.09 33.63 -6.69
C VAL A 53 -13.77 34.48 -5.47
N ALA A 54 -12.87 33.99 -4.62
CA ALA A 54 -12.45 34.75 -3.44
C ALA A 54 -11.88 36.12 -3.89
N PRO A 55 -12.22 37.22 -3.21
CA PRO A 55 -11.97 38.58 -3.71
C PRO A 55 -10.49 38.92 -3.92
N TYR A 56 -9.59 38.21 -3.23
CA TYR A 56 -8.14 38.36 -3.37
C TYR A 56 -7.55 37.61 -4.59
N LYS A 57 -8.36 36.87 -5.35
CA LYS A 57 -7.93 36.17 -6.57
C LYS A 57 -8.26 36.99 -7.82
N ARG A 58 -7.30 37.12 -8.73
CA ARG A 58 -7.53 37.64 -10.09
C ARG A 58 -8.35 36.67 -10.93
N ALA A 59 -8.15 35.37 -10.76
CA ALA A 59 -8.90 34.34 -11.46
C ALA A 59 -9.28 33.16 -10.53
N ALA A 60 -10.34 32.44 -10.88
CA ALA A 60 -10.87 31.33 -10.08
C ALA A 60 -9.84 30.22 -9.83
N GLN A 61 -9.04 29.92 -10.85
CA GLN A 61 -8.02 28.88 -10.89
C GLN A 61 -6.74 29.23 -10.10
N ASP A 62 -6.50 30.51 -9.81
CA ASP A 62 -5.32 30.92 -9.05
C ASP A 62 -5.33 30.25 -7.68
N PHE A 63 -4.17 29.74 -7.25
CA PHE A 63 -4.07 28.98 -6.02
C PHE A 63 -3.04 29.58 -5.07
N VAL A 64 -3.29 29.37 -3.77
CA VAL A 64 -2.51 29.99 -2.71
C VAL A 64 -1.14 29.32 -2.61
N LEU A 65 -0.09 30.14 -2.63
CA LEU A 65 1.28 29.78 -2.29
C LEU A 65 1.59 30.09 -0.81
N TRP A 66 1.10 31.23 -0.32
CA TRP A 66 1.22 31.66 1.07
C TRP A 66 -0.09 32.26 1.57
N LYS A 67 -0.53 31.88 2.77
CA LYS A 67 -1.76 32.37 3.40
C LYS A 67 -1.45 33.09 4.71
N PRO A 68 -2.06 34.26 5.00
CA PRO A 68 -2.03 34.87 6.32
C PRO A 68 -2.47 33.90 7.42
N SER A 69 -1.84 34.02 8.59
CA SER A 69 -2.17 33.20 9.76
C SER A 69 -2.37 34.08 10.97
N THR A 70 -3.49 33.88 11.67
CA THR A 70 -3.82 34.58 12.91
C THR A 70 -2.93 34.08 14.06
N PRO A 71 -2.85 34.82 15.19
CA PRO A 71 -2.01 34.42 16.33
C PRO A 71 -2.38 33.06 16.96
N ASP A 72 -3.64 32.65 16.86
CA ASP A 72 -4.16 31.37 17.35
C ASP A 72 -3.84 30.17 16.43
N LEU A 73 -3.37 30.43 15.20
CA LEU A 73 -2.99 29.40 14.24
C LEU A 73 -1.46 29.33 14.07
N PRO A 74 -0.91 28.16 13.69
CA PRO A 74 0.49 28.04 13.31
C PRO A 74 0.84 29.04 12.19
N GLY A 75 1.96 29.74 12.35
CA GLY A 75 2.41 30.73 11.39
C GLY A 75 3.87 31.11 11.59
N TRP A 76 4.48 31.59 10.52
CA TRP A 76 5.87 31.99 10.41
C TRP A 76 5.98 33.36 9.77
N ASP A 77 7.02 34.10 10.10
CA ASP A 77 7.30 35.39 9.47
C ASP A 77 7.82 35.19 8.05
N SER A 78 7.41 36.09 7.14
CA SER A 78 7.79 36.07 5.74
C SER A 78 7.82 37.50 5.18
N PRO A 79 8.36 37.72 3.96
CA PRO A 79 8.30 39.02 3.29
C PRO A 79 6.87 39.58 3.11
N TRP A 80 5.85 38.71 3.14
CA TRP A 80 4.43 39.06 2.98
C TRP A 80 3.67 39.06 4.31
N GLY A 81 4.40 39.17 5.43
CA GLY A 81 3.85 39.11 6.79
C GLY A 81 3.71 37.70 7.35
N ARG A 82 3.11 37.59 8.54
CA ARG A 82 2.93 36.32 9.25
C ARG A 82 1.92 35.44 8.53
N GLY A 83 2.34 34.23 8.17
CA GLY A 83 1.48 33.30 7.44
C GLY A 83 1.95 31.87 7.49
N ARG A 84 1.40 31.05 6.60
CA ARG A 84 1.69 29.63 6.46
C ARG A 84 1.60 29.21 4.99
N PRO A 85 2.29 28.13 4.59
CA PRO A 85 2.27 27.66 3.21
C PRO A 85 0.85 27.30 2.75
N GLY A 86 0.61 27.49 1.46
CA GLY A 86 -0.49 26.87 0.75
C GLY A 86 -0.23 25.38 0.52
N TRP A 87 -1.29 24.61 0.28
CA TRP A 87 -1.23 23.14 0.22
C TRP A 87 -0.16 22.59 -0.73
N HIS A 88 0.08 23.21 -1.87
CA HIS A 88 0.91 22.65 -2.93
C HIS A 88 2.41 22.97 -2.81
N ILE A 89 2.76 24.14 -2.26
CA ILE A 89 4.13 24.68 -2.33
C ILE A 89 5.15 23.85 -1.53
N GLU A 90 4.68 23.13 -0.52
CA GLU A 90 5.52 22.30 0.34
C GLU A 90 6.22 21.21 -0.48
N CYS A 91 5.48 20.49 -1.32
CA CYS A 91 5.99 19.39 -2.11
C CYS A 91 7.01 19.86 -3.16
N SER A 92 6.73 20.94 -3.90
CA SER A 92 7.68 21.52 -4.87
C SER A 92 8.98 21.99 -4.21
N ALA A 93 8.88 22.75 -3.11
CA ALA A 93 10.05 23.29 -2.43
C ALA A 93 10.92 22.20 -1.79
N MET A 94 10.30 21.20 -1.14
CA MET A 94 11.03 20.09 -0.51
C MET A 94 11.65 19.15 -1.56
N SER A 95 10.92 18.85 -2.65
CA SER A 95 11.46 18.03 -3.74
C SER A 95 12.70 18.67 -4.36
N LYS A 96 12.65 19.98 -4.65
CA LYS A 96 13.83 20.73 -5.12
C LYS A 96 15.02 20.59 -4.17
N LYS A 97 14.79 20.78 -2.87
CA LYS A 97 15.85 20.75 -1.85
C LYS A 97 16.54 19.39 -1.77
N HIS A 98 15.76 18.31 -1.78
CA HIS A 98 16.25 16.98 -1.47
C HIS A 98 16.64 16.16 -2.70
N LEU A 99 15.98 16.39 -3.84
CA LEU A 99 16.12 15.57 -5.04
C LEU A 99 16.60 16.37 -6.26
N GLY A 100 16.62 17.71 -6.17
CA GLY A 100 17.02 18.60 -7.24
C GLY A 100 15.86 19.13 -8.08
N ARG A 101 16.18 19.91 -9.11
CA ARG A 101 15.17 20.61 -9.97
C ARG A 101 14.30 19.64 -10.78
N THR A 102 14.87 18.52 -11.20
CA THR A 102 14.21 17.49 -12.00
C THR A 102 14.39 16.14 -11.33
N ILE A 103 13.29 15.46 -11.03
CA ILE A 103 13.27 14.13 -10.42
C ILE A 103 12.89 13.06 -11.45
N ASP A 104 13.25 11.81 -11.17
CA ASP A 104 12.94 10.70 -12.07
C ASP A 104 11.46 10.31 -12.02
N ILE A 105 10.96 10.01 -10.83
CA ILE A 105 9.60 9.50 -10.60
C ILE A 105 8.92 10.36 -9.53
N HIS A 106 7.70 10.82 -9.82
CA HIS A 106 6.81 11.44 -8.85
C HIS A 106 5.51 10.63 -8.77
N GLY A 107 5.08 10.29 -7.55
CA GLY A 107 3.96 9.38 -7.34
C GLY A 107 2.90 9.93 -6.38
N GLY A 108 1.66 9.44 -6.52
CA GLY A 108 0.60 9.71 -5.55
C GLY A 108 -0.74 9.11 -5.98
N GLY A 109 -1.83 9.42 -5.24
CA GLY A 109 -3.17 8.96 -5.60
C GLY A 109 -3.69 9.60 -6.89
N GLN A 110 -4.62 8.93 -7.58
CA GLN A 110 -5.30 9.47 -8.76
C GLN A 110 -6.03 10.80 -8.48
N ASP A 111 -6.50 11.02 -7.26
CA ASP A 111 -7.06 12.30 -6.81
C ASP A 111 -6.02 13.43 -6.72
N LEU A 112 -4.74 13.11 -6.59
CA LEU A 112 -3.68 14.12 -6.55
C LEU A 112 -3.30 14.63 -7.93
N VAL A 113 -3.64 13.93 -9.02
CA VAL A 113 -3.41 14.40 -10.40
C VAL A 113 -3.89 15.84 -10.57
N PHE A 114 -5.08 16.16 -10.04
CA PHE A 114 -5.61 17.51 -10.02
C PHE A 114 -6.36 17.80 -8.71
N PRO A 115 -6.12 18.96 -8.07
CA PRO A 115 -5.23 20.04 -8.50
C PRO A 115 -3.77 19.87 -8.04
N HIS A 116 -3.47 18.91 -7.17
CA HIS A 116 -2.24 18.92 -6.38
C HIS A 116 -0.97 18.83 -7.23
N HIS A 117 -0.80 17.74 -7.96
CA HIS A 117 0.36 17.50 -8.82
C HIS A 117 0.45 18.46 -10.00
N GLU A 118 -0.69 18.90 -10.56
CA GLU A 118 -0.72 19.95 -11.58
C GLU A 118 -0.15 21.27 -11.05
N ASN A 119 -0.50 21.62 -9.81
CA ASN A 119 0.02 22.82 -9.15
C ASN A 119 1.50 22.67 -8.79
N GLU A 120 1.95 21.50 -8.34
CA GLU A 120 3.36 21.24 -8.10
C GLU A 120 4.20 21.35 -9.37
N LEU A 121 3.69 20.80 -10.48
CA LEU A 121 4.32 20.89 -11.78
C LEU A 121 4.45 22.35 -12.22
N ALA A 122 3.37 23.13 -12.13
CA ALA A 122 3.37 24.55 -12.48
C ALA A 122 4.34 25.36 -11.61
N GLN A 123 4.29 25.18 -10.28
CA GLN A 123 5.21 25.83 -9.34
C GLN A 123 6.67 25.52 -9.67
N SER A 124 7.00 24.23 -9.84
CA SER A 124 8.36 23.79 -10.07
C SER A 124 8.89 24.25 -11.43
N VAL A 125 8.14 24.08 -12.52
CA VAL A 125 8.57 24.48 -13.86
C VAL A 125 8.79 26.00 -13.94
N CYS A 126 7.85 26.79 -13.42
CA CYS A 126 7.96 28.25 -13.38
C CYS A 126 9.09 28.73 -12.48
N ALA A 127 9.29 28.12 -11.30
CA ALA A 127 10.38 28.46 -10.40
C ALA A 127 11.75 27.96 -10.91
N HIS A 128 11.78 27.09 -11.92
CA HIS A 128 13.00 26.46 -12.43
C HIS A 128 13.24 26.80 -13.90
N GLU A 129 12.79 27.96 -14.36
CA GLU A 129 13.11 28.50 -15.69
C GLU A 129 12.78 27.50 -16.82
N GLY A 130 11.68 26.76 -16.68
CA GLY A 130 11.22 25.79 -17.67
C GLY A 130 11.81 24.37 -17.53
N ALA A 131 12.67 24.11 -16.55
CA ALA A 131 13.16 22.74 -16.32
C ALA A 131 12.01 21.80 -15.93
N PRO A 132 11.96 20.57 -16.48
CA PRO A 132 10.88 19.62 -16.16
C PRO A 132 10.94 19.23 -14.68
N PHE A 133 9.79 19.14 -14.02
CA PHE A 133 9.73 18.72 -12.62
C PHE A 133 10.01 17.22 -12.45
N ALA A 134 9.28 16.35 -13.16
CA ALA A 134 9.42 14.90 -13.08
C ALA A 134 9.41 14.26 -14.49
N ARG A 135 10.19 13.20 -14.69
CA ARG A 135 10.23 12.44 -15.96
C ARG A 135 9.06 11.47 -16.09
N TYR A 136 8.69 10.83 -14.98
CA TYR A 136 7.59 9.88 -14.89
C TYR A 136 6.65 10.24 -13.77
N TRP A 137 5.35 10.13 -14.04
CA TRP A 137 4.27 10.33 -13.08
C TRP A 137 3.51 9.04 -12.88
N LEU A 138 3.46 8.55 -11.63
CA LEU A 138 2.80 7.29 -11.27
C LEU A 138 1.61 7.58 -10.36
N HIS A 139 0.40 7.25 -10.81
CA HIS A 139 -0.81 7.46 -10.03
C HIS A 139 -1.53 6.15 -9.72
N ASN A 140 -1.74 5.87 -8.42
CA ASN A 140 -2.51 4.69 -8.00
C ASN A 140 -4.01 4.94 -8.08
N GLY A 141 -4.77 3.90 -8.43
CA GLY A 141 -6.23 3.90 -8.48
C GLY A 141 -6.87 4.10 -7.10
N PHE A 142 -8.18 4.36 -7.12
CA PHE A 142 -8.97 4.55 -5.91
C PHE A 142 -9.23 3.24 -5.17
N LEU A 143 -9.33 3.34 -3.84
CA LEU A 143 -9.89 2.30 -2.98
C LEU A 143 -11.34 2.66 -2.62
N SER A 144 -12.29 1.79 -2.95
CA SER A 144 -13.67 1.84 -2.44
C SER A 144 -13.86 0.81 -1.32
N ILE A 145 -14.83 1.02 -0.42
CA ILE A 145 -15.33 0.03 0.53
C ILE A 145 -16.79 -0.25 0.17
N ASP A 146 -17.15 -1.50 -0.06
CA ASP A 146 -18.50 -1.94 -0.43
C ASP A 146 -19.11 -1.10 -1.57
N SER A 147 -18.31 -0.84 -2.62
CA SER A 147 -18.69 0.04 -3.74
C SER A 147 -18.95 1.52 -3.39
N THR A 148 -18.60 1.97 -2.19
CA THR A 148 -18.59 3.39 -1.80
C THR A 148 -17.15 3.91 -1.66
N LYS A 149 -16.87 5.14 -2.09
CA LYS A 149 -15.52 5.72 -1.92
C LYS A 149 -15.20 5.89 -0.42
N MET A 150 -13.99 5.54 0.01
CA MET A 150 -13.54 5.87 1.37
C MET A 150 -13.46 7.39 1.56
N SER A 151 -14.07 7.92 2.61
CA SER A 151 -13.84 9.31 3.04
C SER A 151 -14.06 9.45 4.54
N LYS A 152 -13.23 10.29 5.18
CA LYS A 152 -13.40 10.65 6.61
C LYS A 152 -14.82 11.18 6.91
N SER A 153 -15.47 11.82 5.93
CA SER A 153 -16.84 12.35 6.05
C SER A 153 -17.93 11.28 6.05
N LEU A 154 -17.70 10.10 5.49
CA LEU A 154 -18.68 9.01 5.42
C LEU A 154 -18.59 8.03 6.60
N GLY A 155 -17.61 8.20 7.50
CA GLY A 155 -17.40 7.31 8.65
C GLY A 155 -16.92 5.89 8.29
N ASN A 156 -16.69 5.60 7.01
CA ASN A 156 -16.24 4.31 6.48
C ASN A 156 -14.70 4.20 6.45
N VAL A 157 -14.00 4.68 7.48
CA VAL A 157 -12.52 4.62 7.53
C VAL A 157 -12.09 3.46 8.40
N LEU A 158 -11.56 2.41 7.79
CA LEU A 158 -10.85 1.34 8.49
C LEU A 158 -9.40 1.78 8.70
N LEU A 159 -8.93 1.74 9.94
CA LEU A 159 -7.53 2.02 10.24
C LEU A 159 -6.74 0.72 10.20
N VAL A 160 -5.62 0.73 9.48
CA VAL A 160 -4.70 -0.42 9.42
C VAL A 160 -4.27 -0.85 10.82
N HIS A 161 -4.10 0.09 11.76
CA HIS A 161 -3.76 -0.18 13.15
C HIS A 161 -4.77 -1.13 13.83
N ASP A 162 -6.06 -0.91 13.62
CA ASP A 162 -7.12 -1.70 14.24
C ASP A 162 -7.24 -3.06 13.51
N MET A 163 -7.09 -3.06 12.18
CA MET A 163 -7.23 -4.26 11.37
C MET A 163 -6.18 -5.32 11.68
N ILE A 164 -4.93 -4.92 11.97
CA ILE A 164 -3.84 -5.88 12.24
C ILE A 164 -4.00 -6.62 13.58
N GLU A 165 -4.90 -6.17 14.46
CA GLU A 165 -5.22 -6.87 15.70
C GLU A 165 -5.87 -8.24 15.41
N THR A 166 -6.74 -8.29 14.41
CA THR A 166 -7.52 -9.51 14.07
C THR A 166 -7.07 -10.14 12.75
N ILE A 167 -6.61 -9.34 11.79
CA ILE A 167 -6.25 -9.78 10.44
C ILE A 167 -4.72 -9.85 10.28
N PRO A 168 -4.15 -10.92 9.70
CA PRO A 168 -2.72 -10.96 9.38
C PRO A 168 -2.32 -9.81 8.44
N GLY A 169 -1.26 -9.07 8.79
CA GLY A 169 -0.80 -7.93 7.97
C GLY A 169 -0.42 -8.31 6.53
N GLU A 170 0.10 -9.52 6.30
CA GLU A 170 0.35 -10.01 4.94
C GLU A 170 -0.94 -10.20 4.12
N ALA A 171 -2.07 -10.55 4.75
CA ALA A 171 -3.35 -10.66 4.08
C ALA A 171 -3.86 -9.28 3.63
N ILE A 172 -3.71 -8.26 4.48
CA ILE A 172 -4.01 -6.86 4.13
C ILE A 172 -3.13 -6.41 2.96
N ARG A 173 -1.82 -6.66 3.02
CA ARG A 173 -0.90 -6.33 1.94
C ARG A 173 -1.28 -7.02 0.64
N LEU A 174 -1.52 -8.33 0.66
CA LEU A 174 -1.89 -9.07 -0.55
C LEU A 174 -3.23 -8.60 -1.12
N ALA A 175 -4.21 -8.28 -0.27
CA ALA A 175 -5.48 -7.69 -0.70
C ALA A 175 -5.26 -6.37 -1.47
N LEU A 176 -4.42 -5.47 -0.94
CA LEU A 176 -4.08 -4.21 -1.61
C LEU A 176 -3.30 -4.39 -2.93
N LEU A 177 -2.51 -5.47 -3.04
CA LEU A 177 -1.73 -5.79 -4.24
C LEU A 177 -2.48 -6.70 -5.23
N SER A 178 -3.71 -7.13 -4.91
CA SER A 178 -4.48 -8.10 -5.69
C SER A 178 -4.94 -7.57 -7.05
N ALA A 179 -4.99 -6.24 -7.20
CA ALA A 179 -5.21 -5.52 -8.44
C ALA A 179 -3.94 -4.76 -8.86
N HIS A 180 -3.82 -4.50 -10.16
CA HIS A 180 -2.78 -3.62 -10.67
C HIS A 180 -2.90 -2.22 -10.05
N TYR A 181 -1.80 -1.59 -9.64
CA TYR A 181 -1.85 -0.35 -8.83
C TYR A 181 -2.65 0.80 -9.46
N ARG A 182 -2.75 0.84 -10.79
CA ARG A 182 -3.51 1.82 -11.60
C ARG A 182 -5.01 1.56 -11.66
N GLN A 183 -5.48 0.37 -11.25
CA GLN A 183 -6.88 0.01 -11.28
C GLN A 183 -7.57 0.37 -9.96
N PRO A 184 -8.86 0.74 -9.99
CA PRO A 184 -9.65 0.80 -8.77
C PRO A 184 -9.67 -0.57 -8.08
N LEU A 185 -9.59 -0.56 -6.75
CA LEU A 185 -9.73 -1.75 -5.93
C LEU A 185 -10.96 -1.59 -5.04
N ASP A 186 -11.82 -2.60 -5.02
CA ASP A 186 -12.91 -2.67 -4.06
C ASP A 186 -12.47 -3.47 -2.82
N TRP A 187 -12.46 -2.78 -1.70
CA TRP A 187 -12.16 -3.32 -0.40
C TRP A 187 -13.43 -3.88 0.23
N SER A 188 -13.41 -5.18 0.48
CA SER A 188 -14.51 -5.91 1.12
C SER A 188 -13.95 -7.08 1.92
N ASP A 189 -14.79 -7.65 2.77
CA ASP A 189 -14.46 -8.88 3.48
C ASP A 189 -14.12 -10.00 2.50
N ASP A 190 -14.79 -10.08 1.35
CA ASP A 190 -14.50 -11.07 0.30
C ASP A 190 -13.10 -10.90 -0.28
N THR A 191 -12.64 -9.66 -0.51
CA THR A 191 -11.29 -9.37 -1.00
C THR A 191 -10.23 -9.83 0.02
N LEU A 192 -10.47 -9.55 1.30
CA LEU A 192 -9.61 -10.01 2.40
C LEU A 192 -9.58 -11.53 2.53
N LEU A 193 -10.75 -12.17 2.52
CA LEU A 193 -10.90 -13.62 2.57
C LEU A 193 -10.21 -14.29 1.37
N ALA A 194 -10.32 -13.71 0.18
CA ALA A 194 -9.62 -14.21 -1.00
C ALA A 194 -8.09 -14.12 -0.84
N ALA A 195 -7.58 -12.97 -0.38
CA ALA A 195 -6.16 -12.79 -0.10
C ALA A 195 -5.65 -13.79 0.96
N ARG A 196 -6.43 -14.03 2.03
CA ARG A 196 -6.05 -15.01 3.05
C ARG A 196 -5.98 -16.42 2.50
N ARG A 197 -7.00 -16.87 1.75
CA ARG A 197 -6.98 -18.18 1.07
C ARG A 197 -5.80 -18.34 0.11
N MET A 198 -5.43 -17.26 -0.57
CA MET A 198 -4.25 -17.22 -1.44
C MET A 198 -2.97 -17.46 -0.65
N LEU A 199 -2.81 -16.80 0.51
CA LEU A 199 -1.66 -17.00 1.40
C LEU A 199 -1.66 -18.40 2.03
N ASP A 200 -2.80 -18.91 2.49
CA ASP A 200 -2.92 -20.28 3.01
C ASP A 200 -2.38 -21.30 2.02
N ARG A 201 -2.68 -21.12 0.73
CA ARG A 201 -2.18 -22.03 -0.31
C ARG A 201 -0.66 -21.91 -0.51
N LEU A 202 -0.10 -20.70 -0.44
CA LEU A 202 1.34 -20.48 -0.58
C LEU A 202 2.10 -21.01 0.65
N TYR A 203 1.66 -20.65 1.86
CA TYR A 203 2.22 -21.17 3.11
C TYR A 203 2.06 -22.67 3.25
N GLY A 204 0.90 -23.22 2.83
CA GLY A 204 0.66 -24.66 2.85
C GLY A 204 1.65 -25.44 1.97
N ALA A 205 2.04 -24.88 0.82
CA ALA A 205 3.05 -25.49 -0.05
C ALA A 205 4.47 -25.45 0.57
N LEU A 206 4.76 -24.45 1.40
CA LEU A 206 6.03 -24.30 2.11
C LEU A 206 6.10 -25.09 3.42
N ARG A 207 4.96 -25.51 3.96
CA ARG A 207 4.84 -26.12 5.29
C ARG A 207 5.63 -27.43 5.39
N GLY A 208 6.48 -27.54 6.41
CA GLY A 208 7.34 -28.70 6.65
C GLY A 208 8.45 -28.87 5.61
N ILE A 209 8.87 -27.80 4.94
CA ILE A 209 10.07 -27.75 4.11
C ILE A 209 11.12 -26.93 4.83
N ASP A 210 12.21 -27.57 5.23
CA ASP A 210 13.38 -26.88 5.75
C ASP A 210 14.26 -26.41 4.58
N VAL A 211 14.42 -25.10 4.45
CA VAL A 211 15.26 -24.48 3.42
C VAL A 211 16.52 -23.95 4.11
N PRO A 212 17.71 -24.52 3.82
CA PRO A 212 18.95 -24.07 4.45
C PRO A 212 19.17 -22.55 4.27
N ALA A 213 19.61 -21.88 5.32
CA ALA A 213 19.78 -20.43 5.34
C ALA A 213 20.71 -19.93 4.20
N GLU A 214 21.77 -20.67 3.90
CA GLU A 214 22.70 -20.35 2.81
C GLU A 214 22.04 -20.45 1.43
N LEU A 215 21.09 -21.38 1.26
CA LEU A 215 20.33 -21.50 0.03
C LEU A 215 19.31 -20.38 -0.09
N ARG A 216 18.59 -20.06 1.00
CA ARG A 216 17.64 -18.94 1.04
C ARG A 216 18.32 -17.62 0.70
N ALA A 217 19.50 -17.36 1.27
CA ALA A 217 20.26 -16.13 1.03
C ALA A 217 20.81 -15.99 -0.40
N ARG A 218 20.90 -17.09 -1.16
CA ARG A 218 21.38 -17.11 -2.55
C ARG A 218 20.25 -17.31 -3.57
N ALA A 219 19.02 -17.52 -3.09
CA ALA A 219 17.88 -17.76 -3.96
C ALA A 219 17.47 -16.44 -4.60
N GLU A 220 17.26 -16.48 -5.92
CA GLU A 220 16.77 -15.35 -6.68
C GLU A 220 15.27 -15.55 -6.97
N PRO A 221 14.49 -14.46 -7.06
CA PRO A 221 13.10 -14.55 -7.50
C PRO A 221 13.03 -15.12 -8.92
N SER A 222 11.90 -15.77 -9.25
CA SER A 222 11.68 -16.27 -10.61
C SER A 222 11.81 -15.14 -11.63
N ALA A 223 12.58 -15.37 -12.71
CA ALA A 223 12.71 -14.40 -13.80
C ALA A 223 11.35 -14.01 -14.39
N ALA A 224 10.38 -14.92 -14.41
CA ALA A 224 9.02 -14.62 -14.87
C ALA A 224 8.26 -13.70 -13.90
N LEU A 225 8.55 -13.75 -12.60
CA LEU A 225 7.99 -12.82 -11.62
C LEU A 225 8.64 -11.44 -11.77
N VAL A 226 9.97 -11.39 -11.92
CA VAL A 226 10.70 -10.12 -12.15
C VAL A 226 10.19 -9.46 -13.43
N ALA A 227 10.07 -10.20 -14.54
CA ALA A 227 9.53 -9.69 -15.79
C ALA A 227 8.06 -9.22 -15.68
N ALA A 228 7.27 -9.79 -14.76
CA ALA A 228 5.92 -9.29 -14.48
C ALA A 228 5.95 -7.95 -13.73
N LEU A 229 6.88 -7.77 -12.79
CA LEU A 229 7.04 -6.49 -12.06
C LEU A 229 7.68 -5.40 -12.93
N GLU A 230 8.57 -5.75 -13.85
CA GLU A 230 9.15 -4.82 -14.84
C GLU A 230 8.11 -4.30 -15.84
N ASP A 231 7.01 -5.04 -16.02
CA ASP A 231 5.84 -4.65 -16.81
C ASP A 231 4.87 -3.81 -15.95
N ASP A 232 5.24 -2.54 -15.68
CA ASP A 232 4.44 -1.56 -14.91
C ASP A 232 3.96 -2.08 -13.54
N LEU A 233 4.82 -2.79 -12.80
CA LEU A 233 4.50 -3.35 -11.48
C LEU A 233 3.25 -4.25 -11.48
N ASN A 234 3.13 -5.14 -12.48
CA ASN A 234 1.98 -6.03 -12.63
C ASN A 234 1.96 -7.14 -11.56
N THR A 235 1.53 -6.78 -10.35
CA THR A 235 1.42 -7.67 -9.19
C THR A 235 0.47 -8.85 -9.40
N PRO A 236 -0.69 -8.74 -10.11
CA PRO A 236 -1.51 -9.93 -10.39
C PRO A 236 -0.76 -11.01 -11.18
N LYS A 237 0.03 -10.61 -12.18
CA LYS A 237 0.84 -11.52 -12.99
C LYS A 237 2.02 -12.09 -12.17
N ALA A 238 2.64 -11.27 -11.31
CA ALA A 238 3.66 -11.73 -10.37
C ALA A 238 3.11 -12.83 -9.42
N PHE A 239 1.91 -12.65 -8.88
CA PHE A 239 1.30 -13.65 -7.99
C PHE A 239 0.89 -14.92 -8.74
N ALA A 240 0.47 -14.83 -10.00
CA ALA A 240 0.23 -16.01 -10.83
C ALA A 240 1.50 -16.89 -10.96
N GLU A 241 2.67 -16.28 -11.04
CA GLU A 241 3.96 -16.98 -11.05
C GLU A 241 4.29 -17.62 -9.69
N MET A 242 4.03 -16.95 -8.57
CA MET A 242 4.16 -17.56 -7.23
C MET A 242 3.28 -18.81 -7.10
N PHE A 243 2.03 -18.77 -7.60
CA PHE A 243 1.18 -19.95 -7.62
C PHE A 243 1.67 -21.03 -8.58
N ARG A 244 2.38 -20.68 -9.65
CA ARG A 244 3.02 -21.67 -10.54
C ARG A 244 4.11 -22.42 -9.79
N LEU A 245 4.96 -21.71 -9.05
CA LEU A 245 5.99 -22.31 -8.18
C LEU A 245 5.38 -23.19 -7.09
N SER A 246 4.36 -22.71 -6.38
CA SER A 246 3.62 -23.50 -5.38
C SER A 246 3.03 -24.79 -5.97
N ARG A 247 2.47 -24.75 -7.19
CA ARG A 247 1.98 -25.96 -7.88
C ARG A 247 3.10 -26.92 -8.26
N ALA A 248 4.26 -26.42 -8.70
CA ALA A 248 5.42 -27.26 -9.00
C ALA A 248 5.96 -27.92 -7.72
N LEU A 249 6.04 -27.14 -6.64
CA LEU A 249 6.47 -27.59 -5.32
C LEU A 249 5.62 -28.74 -4.79
N ASN A 250 4.30 -28.66 -4.94
CA ASN A 250 3.38 -29.71 -4.51
C ASN A 250 3.40 -30.97 -5.42
N LYS A 251 3.95 -30.87 -6.63
CA LYS A 251 3.99 -31.99 -7.60
C LYS A 251 5.30 -32.74 -7.59
N THR A 252 6.41 -32.08 -7.24
CA THR A 252 7.72 -32.72 -7.25
C THR A 252 7.83 -33.76 -6.14
N THR A 253 8.46 -34.89 -6.45
CA THR A 253 8.85 -35.93 -5.50
C THR A 253 10.35 -35.92 -5.22
N ASP A 254 11.12 -35.09 -5.93
CA ASP A 254 12.56 -34.93 -5.72
C ASP A 254 12.80 -33.97 -4.55
N ALA A 255 13.50 -34.46 -3.52
CA ALA A 255 13.76 -33.69 -2.31
C ALA A 255 14.62 -32.43 -2.56
N LYS A 256 15.59 -32.50 -3.47
CA LYS A 256 16.46 -31.36 -3.80
C LYS A 256 15.70 -30.32 -4.60
N GLU A 257 14.91 -30.76 -5.58
CA GLU A 257 14.05 -29.87 -6.37
C GLU A 257 13.01 -29.18 -5.48
N ARG A 258 12.39 -29.93 -4.55
CA ARG A 258 11.44 -29.39 -3.57
C ARG A 258 12.07 -28.26 -2.75
N VAL A 259 13.26 -28.45 -2.21
CA VAL A 259 13.98 -27.42 -1.43
C VAL A 259 14.35 -26.22 -2.31
N ALA A 260 14.79 -26.45 -3.55
CA ALA A 260 15.13 -25.36 -4.49
C ALA A 260 13.89 -24.52 -4.90
N LEU A 261 12.76 -25.18 -5.18
CA LEU A 261 11.49 -24.51 -5.50
C LEU A 261 10.95 -23.72 -4.31
N ALA A 262 11.07 -24.24 -3.09
CA ALA A 262 10.70 -23.52 -1.88
C ALA A 262 11.59 -22.29 -1.67
N ALA A 263 12.91 -22.41 -1.88
CA ALA A 263 13.84 -21.28 -1.80
C ALA A 263 13.49 -20.18 -2.83
N GLY A 264 13.19 -20.56 -4.07
CA GLY A 264 12.74 -19.62 -5.10
C GLY A 264 11.39 -18.96 -4.79
N LEU A 265 10.46 -19.69 -4.18
CA LEU A 265 9.18 -19.13 -3.73
C LEU A 265 9.36 -18.15 -2.57
N TYR A 266 10.27 -18.44 -1.62
CA TYR A 266 10.64 -17.46 -0.59
C TYR A 266 11.28 -16.21 -1.18
N ALA A 267 12.20 -16.33 -2.14
CA ALA A 267 12.78 -15.17 -2.81
C ALA A 267 11.73 -14.30 -3.55
N CYS A 268 10.72 -14.94 -4.15
CA CYS A 268 9.56 -14.24 -4.70
C CYS A 268 8.74 -13.52 -3.61
N GLY A 269 8.55 -14.17 -2.46
CA GLY A 269 7.90 -13.59 -1.29
C GLY A 269 8.66 -12.37 -0.77
N ASP A 270 9.97 -12.50 -0.58
CA ASP A 270 10.85 -11.44 -0.08
C ASP A 270 10.79 -10.19 -0.99
N LEU A 271 10.81 -10.37 -2.33
CA LEU A 271 10.66 -9.26 -3.29
C LEU A 271 9.27 -8.59 -3.24
N THR A 272 8.22 -9.35 -2.94
CA THR A 272 6.83 -8.84 -2.89
C THR A 272 6.39 -8.41 -1.49
N GLY A 273 7.22 -8.62 -0.46
CA GLY A 273 6.90 -8.35 0.94
C GLY A 273 5.87 -9.32 1.54
N LEU A 274 5.85 -10.57 1.05
CA LEU A 274 4.98 -11.67 1.47
C LEU A 274 5.81 -12.89 1.90
N LEU A 275 5.19 -13.87 2.55
CA LEU A 275 5.87 -15.12 2.96
C LEU A 275 7.04 -14.89 3.94
N GLY A 276 6.94 -13.82 4.74
CA GLY A 276 7.93 -13.46 5.76
C GLY A 276 7.67 -14.09 7.12
N VAL A 277 6.52 -14.74 7.31
CA VAL A 277 6.18 -15.49 8.52
C VAL A 277 6.59 -16.96 8.36
N ASP A 278 6.89 -17.64 9.45
CA ASP A 278 7.05 -19.09 9.44
C ASP A 278 5.71 -19.78 9.10
N PRO A 279 5.67 -20.80 8.20
CA PRO A 279 4.42 -21.48 7.83
C PRO A 279 3.65 -22.09 9.01
N GLU A 280 4.33 -22.66 10.02
CA GLU A 280 3.64 -23.20 11.20
C GLU A 280 3.03 -22.07 12.03
N ARG A 281 3.75 -20.95 12.18
CA ARG A 281 3.22 -19.74 12.83
C ARG A 281 2.03 -19.14 12.09
N TRP A 282 2.01 -19.18 10.75
CA TRP A 282 0.89 -18.73 9.94
C TRP A 282 -0.40 -19.47 10.29
N PHE A 283 -0.36 -20.81 10.35
CA PHE A 283 -1.54 -21.65 10.61
C PHE A 283 -1.94 -21.76 12.08
N SER A 284 -1.03 -21.43 13.01
CA SER A 284 -1.28 -21.50 14.46
C SER A 284 -1.72 -20.17 15.08
N ARG A 285 -1.64 -19.04 14.35
CA ARG A 285 -2.07 -17.70 14.80
C ARG A 285 -3.55 -17.72 15.22
N GLY A 286 -3.80 -17.46 16.51
CA GLY A 286 -5.15 -17.30 17.06
C GLY A 286 -5.49 -15.85 17.41
N GLN A 287 -6.76 -15.61 17.70
CA GLN A 287 -7.26 -14.34 18.22
C GLN A 287 -7.27 -14.32 19.76
N PRO A 288 -7.29 -13.14 20.40
CA PRO A 288 -7.50 -13.05 21.85
C PRO A 288 -8.78 -13.78 22.28
N GLY A 289 -8.67 -14.66 23.27
CA GLY A 289 -9.79 -15.45 23.81
C GLY A 289 -9.95 -16.84 23.21
N GLU A 290 -9.22 -17.19 22.15
CA GLU A 290 -9.15 -18.56 21.64
C GLU A 290 -8.17 -19.43 22.44
N LEU A 291 -8.26 -20.77 22.29
CA LEU A 291 -7.27 -21.70 22.84
C LEU A 291 -5.86 -21.31 22.39
N SER A 292 -4.89 -21.33 23.29
CA SER A 292 -3.50 -21.06 22.91
C SER A 292 -2.94 -22.22 22.07
N ALA A 293 -1.90 -21.94 21.27
CA ALA A 293 -1.21 -23.01 20.53
C ALA A 293 -0.69 -24.11 21.47
N ALA A 294 -0.21 -23.74 22.67
CA ALA A 294 0.24 -24.70 23.67
C ALA A 294 -0.89 -25.59 24.22
N ASP A 295 -2.08 -25.03 24.42
CA ASP A 295 -3.25 -25.81 24.87
C ASP A 295 -3.71 -26.80 23.78
N ILE A 296 -3.65 -26.37 22.52
CA ILE A 296 -3.98 -27.24 21.38
C ILE A 296 -2.98 -28.40 21.28
N GLU A 297 -1.68 -28.12 21.37
CA GLU A 297 -0.64 -29.17 21.39
C GLU A 297 -0.83 -30.15 22.55
N ALA A 298 -1.19 -29.65 23.75
CA ALA A 298 -1.47 -30.51 24.90
C ALA A 298 -2.69 -31.42 24.67
N LEU A 299 -3.75 -30.91 24.03
CA LEU A 299 -4.92 -31.71 23.66
C LEU A 299 -4.57 -32.75 22.59
N LEU A 300 -3.75 -32.40 21.60
CA LEU A 300 -3.28 -33.35 20.58
C LEU A 300 -2.43 -34.47 21.22
N GLN A 301 -1.57 -34.15 22.17
CA GLN A 301 -0.79 -35.17 22.90
C GLN A 301 -1.69 -36.11 23.72
N GLN A 302 -2.75 -35.58 24.35
CA GLN A 302 -3.75 -36.40 25.04
C GLN A 302 -4.49 -37.32 24.07
N ARG A 303 -4.86 -36.79 22.89
CA ARG A 303 -5.49 -37.58 21.83
C ARG A 303 -4.59 -38.71 21.34
N GLU A 304 -3.32 -38.45 21.08
CA GLU A 304 -2.38 -39.49 20.65
C GLU A 304 -2.16 -40.57 21.72
N THR A 305 -2.17 -40.17 22.99
CA THR A 305 -2.13 -41.11 24.13
C THR A 305 -3.39 -42.00 24.16
N ALA A 306 -4.57 -41.42 23.94
CA ALA A 306 -5.84 -42.15 23.87
C ALA A 306 -5.85 -43.13 22.67
N ARG A 307 -5.40 -42.70 21.49
CA ARG A 307 -5.26 -43.56 20.30
C ARG A 307 -4.30 -44.73 20.55
N ALA A 308 -3.14 -44.47 21.17
CA ALA A 308 -2.18 -45.51 21.52
C ALA A 308 -2.76 -46.53 22.51
N ALA A 309 -3.61 -46.06 23.44
CA ALA A 309 -4.36 -46.90 24.38
C ALA A 309 -5.59 -47.60 23.76
N ARG A 310 -5.89 -47.35 22.47
CA ARG A 310 -7.11 -47.79 21.76
C ARG A 310 -8.42 -47.28 22.38
N ASP A 311 -8.35 -46.16 23.11
CA ASP A 311 -9.53 -45.42 23.57
C ASP A 311 -9.97 -44.42 22.49
N PHE A 312 -10.70 -44.95 21.50
CA PHE A 312 -11.16 -44.15 20.37
C PHE A 312 -12.23 -43.13 20.78
N ALA A 313 -13.04 -43.42 21.79
CA ALA A 313 -14.07 -42.50 22.28
C ALA A 313 -13.44 -41.24 22.90
N ALA A 314 -12.39 -41.40 23.72
CA ALA A 314 -11.65 -40.26 24.25
C ALA A 314 -10.92 -39.48 23.14
N ALA A 315 -10.32 -40.19 22.17
CA ALA A 315 -9.66 -39.54 21.04
C ALA A 315 -10.62 -38.72 20.17
N ASP A 316 -11.83 -39.23 19.92
CA ASP A 316 -12.88 -38.54 19.16
C ASP A 316 -13.43 -37.35 19.94
N SER A 317 -13.68 -37.49 21.25
CA SER A 317 -14.12 -36.37 22.09
C SER A 317 -13.12 -35.19 22.10
N ILE A 318 -11.82 -35.48 22.09
CA ILE A 318 -10.80 -34.42 21.99
C ILE A 318 -10.80 -33.78 20.60
N ARG A 319 -10.96 -34.57 19.54
CA ARG A 319 -11.09 -34.05 18.18
C ARG A 319 -12.29 -33.11 18.05
N ASP A 320 -13.44 -33.52 18.58
CA ASP A 320 -14.66 -32.72 18.55
C ASP A 320 -14.47 -31.41 19.31
N ARG A 321 -13.88 -31.46 20.52
CA ARG A 321 -13.57 -30.27 21.30
C ARG A 321 -12.61 -29.31 20.59
N LEU A 322 -11.64 -29.84 19.85
CA LEU A 322 -10.75 -29.02 19.02
C LEU A 322 -11.52 -28.43 17.83
N GLY A 323 -12.39 -29.21 17.17
CA GLY A 323 -13.27 -28.73 16.11
C GLY A 323 -14.20 -27.61 16.56
N ASP A 324 -14.85 -27.77 17.73
CA ASP A 324 -15.71 -26.76 18.36
C ASP A 324 -14.97 -25.47 18.72
N ALA A 325 -13.66 -25.58 18.99
CA ALA A 325 -12.77 -24.45 19.23
C ALA A 325 -12.20 -23.85 17.93
N GLY A 326 -12.71 -24.25 16.76
CA GLY A 326 -12.23 -23.76 15.47
C GLY A 326 -10.86 -24.29 15.11
N VAL A 327 -10.53 -25.54 15.45
CA VAL A 327 -9.25 -26.18 15.10
C VAL A 327 -9.50 -27.41 14.23
N SER A 328 -8.90 -27.41 13.04
CA SER A 328 -8.88 -28.57 12.15
C SER A 328 -7.60 -29.36 12.35
N ILE A 329 -7.75 -30.69 12.36
CA ILE A 329 -6.67 -31.65 12.57
C ILE A 329 -6.52 -32.50 11.31
N GLU A 330 -5.28 -32.67 10.86
CA GLU A 330 -4.89 -33.49 9.71
C GLU A 330 -3.86 -34.51 10.16
N ASP A 331 -4.25 -35.79 10.20
CA ASP A 331 -3.33 -36.89 10.52
C ASP A 331 -2.51 -37.27 9.28
N GLY A 332 -1.18 -37.18 9.38
CA GLY A 332 -0.23 -37.55 8.34
C GLY A 332 0.73 -38.66 8.77
N VAL A 333 1.57 -39.10 7.84
CA VAL A 333 2.57 -40.15 8.07
C VAL A 333 3.63 -39.71 9.10
N ASP A 334 3.93 -38.41 9.13
CA ASP A 334 4.90 -37.78 10.04
C ASP A 334 4.27 -37.26 11.34
N GLY A 335 3.00 -37.62 11.61
CA GLY A 335 2.25 -37.19 12.77
C GLY A 335 1.06 -36.27 12.43
N THR A 336 0.44 -35.76 13.49
CA THR A 336 -0.77 -34.93 13.40
C THR A 336 -0.40 -33.45 13.25
N ARG A 337 -0.90 -32.81 12.20
CA ARG A 337 -0.83 -31.35 12.01
C ARG A 337 -2.18 -30.73 12.35
N TRP A 338 -2.16 -29.46 12.73
CA TRP A 338 -3.38 -28.70 12.93
C TRP A 338 -3.30 -27.33 12.26
N ARG A 339 -4.46 -26.72 12.06
CA ARG A 339 -4.64 -25.33 11.66
C ARG A 339 -5.90 -24.79 12.27
N ARG A 340 -5.97 -23.48 12.52
CA ARG A 340 -7.23 -22.86 12.89
C ARG A 340 -8.17 -22.79 11.68
N LEU A 341 -9.41 -23.15 11.91
CA LEU A 341 -10.55 -22.85 11.05
C LEU A 341 -10.97 -21.41 11.34
N GLU A 342 -11.51 -20.77 10.31
CA GLU A 342 -12.15 -19.46 10.43
C GLU A 342 -13.65 -19.61 10.47
#